data_AF-A0A7L4WE46-F1
#
_entry.id   AF-A0A7L4WE46-F1
#
_cell.length_a   1.000
_cell.length_b   1.000
_cell.length_c   1.000
_cell.angle_alpha   90.00
_cell.angle_beta   90.00
_cell.angle_gamma   90.00
#
_symmetry.space_group_name_H-M   'P 1'
#
loop_
_entity.id
_entity.type
_entity.pdbx_description
1 polymer ?
#
loop_
_entity_poly.entity_id
_entity_poly.type
_entity_poly.pdbx_seq_one_letter_code
_entity_poly.pdbx_strand_id
1 'polypeptide(L)'
;MGLSEEDIISDYQNSRRQLEETEDQIRFLQRKGEQETESAIQEMNSRLRHQALDGQAVSFIQQEMYRAHEAFDEIANQEKRKCLQKLEENELNYRQKLREIR
;
A
#
# COMPACT_ATOMS: atom_id res chain seq x y z
N MET A 1 -24.41 9.14 29.62
CA MET A 1 -23.87 7.79 29.88
C MET A 1 -22.49 7.78 29.27
N GLY A 2 -21.42 7.78 30.07
CA GLY A 2 -20.06 7.70 29.56
C GLY A 2 -19.77 6.30 29.01
N LEU A 3 -18.91 6.19 28.00
CA LEU A 3 -18.41 4.90 27.51
C LEU A 3 -17.70 4.19 28.67
N SER A 4 -17.94 2.89 28.84
CA SER A 4 -17.22 2.09 29.82
C SER A 4 -15.78 1.85 29.34
N GLU A 5 -14.87 1.54 30.28
CA GLU A 5 -13.49 1.16 29.93
C GLU A 5 -13.46 -0.06 28.99
N GLU A 6 -14.39 -1.00 29.17
CA GLU A 6 -14.54 -2.19 28.31
C GLU A 6 -14.93 -1.82 26.87
N ASP A 7 -15.83 -0.84 26.69
CA ASP A 7 -16.21 -0.36 25.36
C ASP A 7 -15.03 0.29 24.64
N ILE A 8 -14.25 1.11 25.36
CA ILE A 8 -13.06 1.80 24.82
C ILE A 8 -11.99 0.78 24.40
N ILE A 9 -11.77 -0.26 25.18
CA ILE A 9 -10.81 -1.34 24.87
C ILE A 9 -11.30 -2.14 23.65
N SER A 10 -12.57 -2.50 23.61
CA SER A 10 -13.17 -3.26 22.51
C SER A 10 -13.06 -2.50 21.19
N ASP A 11 -13.44 -1.22 21.16
CA ASP A 11 -13.34 -0.35 19.99
C ASP A 11 -11.90 -0.28 19.47
N TYR A 12 -10.94 -0.03 20.37
CA TYR A 12 -9.53 0.04 20.01
C TYR A 12 -9.02 -1.26 19.38
N GLN A 13 -9.34 -2.42 19.98
CA GLN A 13 -8.93 -3.72 19.47
C GLN A 13 -9.55 -4.04 18.11
N ASN A 14 -10.83 -3.70 17.92
CA ASN A 14 -11.51 -3.90 16.65
C ASN A 14 -10.91 -3.04 15.53
N SER A 15 -10.73 -1.74 15.79
CA SER A 15 -10.08 -0.83 14.83
C SER A 15 -8.64 -1.26 14.52
N ARG A 16 -7.89 -1.68 15.54
CA ARG A 16 -6.52 -2.17 15.35
C ARG A 16 -6.47 -3.40 14.45
N ARG A 17 -7.33 -4.40 14.70
CA ARG A 17 -7.38 -5.61 13.87
C ARG A 17 -7.70 -5.29 12.40
N GLN A 18 -8.67 -4.43 12.16
CA GLN A 18 -9.03 -4.02 10.79
C GLN A 18 -7.89 -3.29 10.07
N LEU A 19 -7.13 -2.47 10.80
CA LEU A 19 -5.97 -1.77 10.24
C LEU A 19 -4.81 -2.74 9.96
N GLU A 20 -4.55 -3.71 10.84
CA GLU A 20 -3.56 -4.77 10.62
C GLU A 20 -3.93 -5.62 9.38
N GLU A 21 -5.20 -6.01 9.23
CA GLU A 21 -5.70 -6.71 8.03
C GLU A 21 -5.52 -5.86 6.76
N THR A 22 -5.76 -4.56 6.85
CA THR A 22 -5.55 -3.62 5.73
C THR A 22 -4.06 -3.53 5.37
N GLU A 23 -3.17 -3.47 6.36
CA GLU A 23 -1.73 -3.45 6.14
C GLU A 23 -1.26 -4.73 5.41
N ASP A 24 -1.75 -5.89 5.84
CA ASP A 24 -1.45 -7.17 5.21
C ASP A 24 -1.92 -7.22 3.75
N GLN A 25 -3.12 -6.70 3.46
CA GLN A 25 -3.63 -6.58 2.10
C GLN A 25 -2.77 -5.67 1.23
N ILE A 26 -2.35 -4.50 1.75
CA ILE A 26 -1.45 -3.58 1.04
C ILE A 26 -0.12 -4.28 0.73
N ARG A 27 0.47 -4.98 1.70
CA ARG A 27 1.73 -5.73 1.53
C ARG A 27 1.59 -6.88 0.53
N PHE A 28 0.43 -7.52 0.48
CA PHE A 28 0.15 -8.57 -0.49
C PHE A 28 0.03 -7.98 -1.90
N LEU A 29 -0.76 -6.92 -2.08
CA LEU A 29 -0.96 -6.26 -3.37
C LEU A 29 0.34 -5.65 -3.91
N GLN A 30 1.15 -5.03 -3.04
CA GLN A 30 2.45 -4.50 -3.40
C GLN A 30 3.36 -5.59 -3.99
N ARG A 31 3.59 -6.68 -3.24
CA ARG A 31 4.45 -7.80 -3.70
C ARG A 31 3.95 -8.42 -5.00
N LYS A 32 2.62 -8.60 -5.12
CA LYS A 32 2.04 -9.16 -6.33
C LYS A 32 2.19 -8.21 -7.51
N GLY A 33 1.94 -6.92 -7.31
CA GLY A 33 2.09 -5.91 -8.36
C GLY A 33 3.52 -5.75 -8.82
N GLU A 34 4.50 -5.74 -7.90
CA GLU A 34 5.94 -5.77 -8.22
C GLU A 34 6.27 -6.97 -9.12
N GLN A 35 5.87 -8.19 -8.71
CA GLN A 35 6.13 -9.40 -9.50
C GLN A 35 5.51 -9.36 -10.90
N GLU A 36 4.24 -8.95 -11.02
CA GLU A 36 3.51 -8.92 -12.29
C GLU A 36 4.05 -7.82 -13.22
N THR A 37 4.39 -6.65 -12.68
CA THR A 37 4.95 -5.53 -13.47
C THR A 37 6.37 -5.82 -13.94
N GLU A 38 7.23 -6.41 -13.10
CA GLU A 38 8.55 -6.87 -13.53
C GLU A 38 8.45 -7.94 -14.63
N SER A 39 7.55 -8.90 -14.47
CA SER A 39 7.32 -9.95 -15.47
C SER A 39 6.86 -9.36 -16.80
N ALA A 40 5.92 -8.41 -16.77
CA ALA A 40 5.45 -7.71 -17.95
C ALA A 40 6.54 -6.88 -18.64
N ILE A 41 7.39 -6.18 -17.87
CA ILE A 41 8.55 -5.43 -18.38
C ILE A 41 9.53 -6.37 -19.07
N GLN A 42 9.85 -7.51 -18.46
CA GLN A 42 10.77 -8.50 -19.05
C GLN A 42 10.20 -9.08 -20.35
N GLU A 43 8.93 -9.48 -20.35
CA GLU A 43 8.26 -10.03 -21.52
C GLU A 43 8.21 -9.01 -22.67
N MET A 44 7.85 -7.77 -22.37
CA MET A 44 7.77 -6.71 -23.36
C MET A 44 9.15 -6.38 -23.93
N ASN A 45 10.18 -6.32 -23.09
CA ASN A 45 11.56 -6.16 -23.52
C ASN A 45 12.02 -7.30 -24.44
N SER A 46 11.62 -8.54 -24.16
CA SER A 46 11.90 -9.67 -25.04
C SER A 46 11.21 -9.50 -26.40
N ARG A 47 9.92 -9.15 -26.41
CA ARG A 47 9.16 -8.93 -27.65
C ARG A 47 9.72 -7.78 -28.49
N LEU A 48 10.05 -6.65 -27.87
CA LEU A 48 10.59 -5.47 -28.55
C LEU A 48 11.94 -5.76 -29.24
N ARG A 49 12.81 -6.60 -28.64
CA ARG A 49 14.09 -7.00 -29.26
C ARG A 49 13.92 -7.78 -30.57
N HIS A 50 12.80 -8.49 -30.72
CA HIS A 50 12.53 -9.30 -31.91
C HIS A 50 11.71 -8.55 -32.96
N GLN A 51 11.31 -7.31 -32.69
CA GLN A 51 10.61 -6.47 -33.66
C GLN A 51 11.59 -5.53 -34.38
N ALA A 52 11.37 -5.32 -35.67
CA ALA A 52 12.07 -4.30 -36.46
C ALA A 52 11.51 -2.89 -36.17
N LEU A 53 11.42 -2.53 -34.88
CA LEU A 53 11.02 -1.20 -34.44
C LEU A 53 12.23 -0.25 -34.43
N ASP A 54 11.95 1.04 -34.63
CA ASP A 54 12.94 2.10 -34.41
C ASP A 54 13.40 2.11 -32.95
N GLY A 55 14.70 2.27 -32.72
CA GLY A 55 15.32 2.26 -31.39
C GLY A 55 14.80 3.38 -30.48
N GLN A 56 14.36 4.51 -31.05
CA GLN A 56 13.70 5.57 -30.28
C GLN A 56 12.33 5.13 -29.76
N ALA A 57 11.53 4.45 -30.58
CA ALA A 57 10.23 3.92 -30.18
C ALA A 57 10.35 2.86 -29.09
N VAL A 58 11.35 1.96 -29.19
CA VAL A 58 11.65 0.97 -28.15
C VAL A 58 12.03 1.64 -26.83
N SER A 59 12.92 2.64 -26.88
CA SER A 59 13.37 3.36 -25.68
C SER A 59 12.23 4.11 -25.00
N PHE A 60 11.33 4.72 -25.79
CA PHE A 60 10.15 5.41 -25.26
C PHE A 60 9.21 4.44 -24.55
N ILE A 61 8.89 3.29 -25.15
CA ILE A 61 8.02 2.27 -24.54
C ILE A 61 8.63 1.77 -23.22
N GLN A 62 9.93 1.48 -23.21
CA GLN A 62 10.62 1.05 -21.99
C GLN A 62 10.51 2.09 -20.88
N GLN A 63 10.74 3.36 -21.20
CA GLN A 63 10.65 4.45 -20.23
C GLN A 63 9.25 4.58 -19.64
N GLU A 64 8.20 4.50 -20.46
CA GLU A 64 6.82 4.59 -19.98
C GLU A 64 6.45 3.39 -19.10
N MET A 65 6.96 2.18 -19.40
CA MET A 65 6.75 1.01 -18.55
C MET A 65 7.41 1.16 -17.18
N TYR A 66 8.66 1.63 -17.12
CA TYR A 66 9.33 1.88 -15.84
C TYR A 66 8.64 2.99 -15.05
N ARG A 67 8.19 4.07 -15.71
CA ARG A 67 7.39 5.12 -15.06
C ARG A 67 6.09 4.57 -14.45
N ALA A 68 5.39 3.68 -15.16
CA ALA A 68 4.18 3.06 -14.64
C ALA A 68 4.46 2.18 -13.41
N HIS A 69 5.57 1.45 -13.42
CA HIS A 69 6.02 0.66 -12.27
C HIS A 69 6.38 1.55 -11.07
N GLU A 70 7.16 2.62 -11.27
CA GLU A 70 7.49 3.60 -10.22
C GLU A 70 6.23 4.26 -9.63
N ALA A 71 5.26 4.62 -10.48
CA ALA A 71 3.99 5.19 -10.03
C ALA A 71 3.17 4.20 -9.19
N PHE A 72 3.16 2.92 -9.57
CA PHE A 72 2.53 1.86 -8.78
C PHE A 72 3.17 1.75 -7.39
N ASP A 73 4.50 1.69 -7.33
CA ASP A 73 5.25 1.60 -6.07
C ASP A 73 5.01 2.82 -5.18
N GLU A 74 4.95 4.01 -5.78
CA GLU A 74 4.66 5.24 -5.03
C GLU A 74 3.26 5.19 -4.40
N ILE A 75 2.24 4.79 -5.16
CA ILE A 75 0.87 4.64 -4.67
C ILE A 75 0.80 3.61 -3.55
N ALA A 76 1.42 2.43 -3.72
CA ALA A 76 1.44 1.40 -2.68
C ALA A 76 2.10 1.91 -1.39
N ASN A 77 3.21 2.63 -1.50
CA ASN A 77 3.90 3.23 -0.37
C ASN A 77 3.12 4.37 0.30
N GLN A 78 2.33 5.14 -0.47
CA GLN A 78 1.43 6.16 0.09
C GLN A 78 0.31 5.52 0.89
N GLU A 79 -0.34 4.47 0.37
CA GLU A 79 -1.40 3.75 1.08
C GLU A 79 -0.87 3.08 2.36
N LYS A 80 0.32 2.48 2.30
CA LYS A 80 1.00 1.94 3.49
C LYS A 80 1.24 3.02 4.55
N ARG A 81 1.71 4.20 4.15
CA ARG A 81 1.92 5.34 5.07
C ARG A 81 0.62 5.81 5.71
N LYS A 82 -0.47 5.91 4.95
CA LYS A 82 -1.80 6.24 5.47
C LYS A 82 -2.30 5.21 6.48
N CYS A 83 -2.06 3.92 6.23
CA CYS A 83 -2.43 2.85 7.15
C CYS A 83 -1.68 2.96 8.49
N LEU A 84 -0.36 3.21 8.44
CA LEU A 84 0.45 3.42 9.65
C LEU A 84 0.02 4.65 10.45
N GLN A 85 -0.29 5.77 9.77
CA GLN A 85 -0.83 6.96 10.43
C GLN A 85 -2.15 6.66 11.17
N LYS A 86 -3.05 5.88 10.56
CA LYS A 86 -4.30 5.48 11.22
C LYS A 86 -4.07 4.58 12.43
N LEU A 87 -3.05 3.72 12.43
CA LEU A 87 -2.68 2.92 13.60
C LEU A 87 -2.18 3.80 14.75
N GLU A 88 -1.33 4.78 14.45
CA GLU A 88 -0.85 5.76 15.45
C GLU A 88 -2.01 6.60 16.00
N GLU A 89 -2.90 7.09 15.13
CA GLU A 89 -4.11 7.83 15.52
C GLU A 89 -5.04 6.98 16.40
N ASN A 90 -5.25 5.71 16.06
CA ASN A 90 -6.05 4.78 16.86
C ASN A 90 -5.46 4.62 18.27
N GLU A 91 -4.14 4.49 18.39
CA GLU A 91 -3.46 4.40 19.69
C GLU A 91 -3.56 5.70 20.50
N LEU A 92 -3.35 6.86 19.86
CA LEU A 92 -3.49 8.16 20.52
C LEU A 92 -4.93 8.38 21.03
N ASN A 93 -5.92 8.07 20.21
CA ASN A 93 -7.34 8.19 20.55
C ASN A 93 -7.71 7.27 21.72
N TYR A 94 -7.28 6.00 21.68
CA TYR A 94 -7.45 5.06 22.79
C TYR A 94 -6.87 5.60 24.11
N ARG A 95 -5.62 6.07 24.07
CA ARG A 95 -4.95 6.64 25.25
C ARG A 95 -5.67 7.89 25.77
N GLN A 96 -6.21 8.72 24.88
CA GLN A 96 -6.97 9.91 25.27
C GLN A 96 -8.30 9.51 25.93
N LYS A 97 -9.09 8.63 25.31
CA LYS A 97 -10.35 8.15 25.88
C LYS A 97 -10.17 7.53 27.26
N LEU A 98 -9.11 6.73 27.46
CA LEU A 98 -8.79 6.17 28.78
C LEU A 98 -8.42 7.23 29.84
N ARG A 99 -7.82 8.36 29.44
CA ARG A 99 -7.54 9.46 30.38
C ARG A 99 -8.80 10.23 30.74
N GLU A 100 -9.79 10.31 29.85
CA GLU A 100 -11.04 11.05 30.08
C GLU A 100 -12.01 10.32 31.01
N ILE A 101 -11.89 8.99 31.12
CA ILE A 101 -12.73 8.16 32.01
C ILE A 101 -12.06 7.81 33.35
N ARG A 102 -10.77 8.15 33.52
CA ARG A 102 -10.00 7.98 34.76
C ARG A 102 -10.02 9.25 35.60
#